data_AF-A0A382JJ53-F1
#
_entry.id   AF-A0A382JJ53-F1
#
_cell.length_a   1.000
_cell.length_b   1.000
_cell.length_c   1.000
_cell.angle_alpha   90.00
_cell.angle_beta   90.00
_cell.angle_gamma   90.00
#
_symmetry.space_group_name_H-M   'P 1'
#
loop_
_entity.id
_entity.type
_entity.pdbx_description
1 polymer ?
#
loop_
_entity_poly.entity_id
_entity_poly.type
_entity_poly.pdbx_seq_one_letter_code
_entity_poly.pdbx_strand_id
1 'polypeptide(L)' 'MKLEVKISHKKVDYNKAVQVLEKRVNDVIEGKKPELLWILEHNSIYT' A
#
# COMPACT_ATOMS: atom_id res chain seq x y z
N MET A 1 -17.25 -7.09 3.56
CA MET A 1 -15.96 -6.40 3.41
C MET A 1 -15.01 -6.86 4.50
N LYS A 2 -13.78 -7.20 4.16
CA LYS A 2 -12.68 -7.43 5.11
C LYS A 2 -11.62 -6.38 4.81
N LEU A 3 -11.06 -5.77 5.85
CA LEU A 3 -10.03 -4.74 5.75
C LEU A 3 -8.75 -5.26 6.42
N GLU A 4 -7.65 -5.21 5.69
CA GLU A 4 -6.31 -5.49 6.20
C GLU A 4 -5.63 -4.17 6.59
N VAL A 5 -4.98 -4.15 7.76
CA VAL A 5 -4.26 -2.97 8.23
C VAL A 5 -2.77 -3.29 8.30
N LYS A 6 -1.95 -2.47 7.64
CA LYS A 6 -0.49 -2.56 7.65
C LYS A 6 0.09 -1.25 8.14
N ILE A 7 1.07 -1.33 9.03
CA ILE A 7 1.78 -0.15 9.55
C ILE A 7 3.27 -0.35 9.30
N SER A 8 3.91 0.59 8.60
CA SER A 8 5.35 0.59 8.37
C SER A 8 6.06 1.47 9.40
N HIS A 9 6.91 0.88 10.23
CA HIS A 9 7.73 1.61 11.22
C HIS A 9 9.00 2.26 10.62
N LYS A 10 9.32 1.95 9.35
CA LYS A 10 10.44 2.54 8.62
C LYS A 10 9.91 3.26 7.39
N LYS A 11 10.65 4.29 6.95
CA LYS A 11 10.37 5.00 5.71
C LYS A 11 10.36 4.03 4.54
N VAL A 12 9.33 4.14 3.72
CA VAL A 12 9.13 3.36 2.50
C VAL A 12 9.48 4.26 1.31
N ASP A 13 10.17 3.70 0.32
CA ASP A 13 10.36 4.42 -0.95
C ASP A 13 9.01 4.65 -1.64
N TYR A 14 8.76 5.87 -2.12
CA TYR A 14 7.47 6.24 -2.72
C TYR A 14 7.13 5.40 -3.94
N ASN A 15 8.06 5.28 -4.89
CA ASN A 15 7.82 4.52 -6.12
C ASN A 15 7.51 3.05 -5.81
N LYS A 16 8.23 2.45 -4.85
CA LYS A 16 7.93 1.10 -4.38
C LYS A 16 6.55 0.99 -3.72
N ALA A 17 6.15 1.99 -2.91
CA ALA A 17 4.83 1.98 -2.28
C ALA A 17 3.71 2.05 -3.32
N VAL A 18 3.84 2.94 -4.32
CA VAL A 18 2.89 3.07 -5.43
C VAL A 18 2.77 1.75 -6.19
N GLN A 19 3.87 1.12 -6.58
CA GLN A 19 3.86 -0.18 -7.27
C GLN A 19 3.14 -1.28 -6.45
N VAL A 20 3.32 -1.28 -5.13
CA VAL A 20 2.63 -2.22 -4.25
C VAL A 20 1.12 -1.93 -4.19
N LEU A 21 0.74 -0.65 -4.15
CA LEU A 21 -0.67 -0.24 -4.12
C LEU A 21 -1.38 -0.53 -5.44
N GLU A 22 -0.75 -0.28 -6.59
CA GLU A 22 -1.29 -0.63 -7.92
C GLU A 22 -1.56 -2.13 -8.04
N LYS A 23 -0.59 -2.97 -7.61
CA LYS A 23 -0.79 -4.41 -7.58
C LYS A 23 -1.92 -4.80 -6.61
N ARG A 24 -1.99 -4.18 -5.43
CA ARG A 24 -3.06 -4.44 -4.46
C ARG A 24 -4.44 -4.10 -5.03
N VAL A 25 -4.58 -3.03 -5.81
CA VAL A 25 -5.85 -2.68 -6.46
C VAL A 25 -6.33 -3.83 -7.35
N ASN A 26 -5.44 -4.36 -8.20
CA ASN A 26 -5.77 -5.51 -9.05
C ASN A 26 -6.16 -6.75 -8.21
N ASP A 27 -5.39 -7.06 -7.16
CA ASP A 27 -5.71 -8.19 -6.26
C ASP A 27 -7.08 -8.04 -5.58
N VAL A 28 -7.52 -6.81 -5.27
CA VAL A 28 -8.82 -6.51 -4.67
C VAL A 28 -9.94 -6.65 -5.69
N ILE A 29 -9.77 -6.10 -6.89
CA ILE A 29 -10.74 -6.22 -8.00
C ILE A 29 -10.99 -7.68 -8.36
N GLU A 30 -9.93 -8.49 -8.40
CA GLU A 30 -10.01 -9.93 -8.68
C GLU A 30 -10.50 -10.77 -7.49
N GLY A 31 -10.79 -10.15 -6.34
CA GLY A 31 -11.25 -10.84 -5.13
C GLY A 31 -10.19 -11.72 -4.46
N LYS A 32 -8.92 -11.63 -4.87
CA LYS A 32 -7.80 -12.41 -4.32
C LYS A 32 -7.38 -11.92 -2.95
N LYS A 33 -7.57 -10.62 -2.67
CA LYS A 33 -7.22 -10.01 -1.39
C LYS A 33 -8.28 -9.02 -0.90
N PRO A 34 -8.40 -8.83 0.43
CA PRO A 34 -9.22 -7.78 1.00
C PRO A 34 -8.64 -6.39 0.72
N GLU A 35 -9.43 -5.35 1.01
CA GLU A 35 -8.95 -3.96 1.00
C GLU A 35 -7.78 -3.77 1.98
N LEU A 36 -6.91 -2.79 1.72
CA LEU A 36 -5.74 -2.50 2.52
C LEU A 36 -5.72 -1.04 2.97
N LEU A 37 -5.65 -0.82 4.29
CA LEU A 37 -5.22 0.42 4.88
C LEU A 37 -3.73 0.32 5.23
N TRP A 38 -2.89 1.10 4.57
CA TRP A 38 -1.44 1.10 4.80
C TRP A 38 -0.97 2.46 5.33
N ILE A 39 -0.58 2.49 6.61
CA ILE A 39 0.00 3.67 7.26
C ILE A 39 1.52 3.58 7.14
N LEU A 40 2.15 4.58 6.53
CA LEU A 40 3.59 4.61 6.27
C LEU A 40 4.09 6.05 6.14
N GLU A 41 5.41 6.21 6.20
CA GLU A 41 6.10 7.47 5.90
C GLU A 41 7.04 7.28 4.71
N HIS A 42 7.33 8.36 3.99
CA HIS A 42 8.30 8.38 2.89
C HIS A 42 9.58 9.13 3.26
N ASN A 43 10.65 8.89 2.50
CA ASN A 43 11.77 9.83 2.49
C ASN A 43 11.31 11.18 1.94
N SER A 44 12.05 12.26 2.27
CA SER A 44 11.74 13.59 1.73
C SER A 44 11.84 13.53 0.21
N ILE A 45 10.74 13.76 -0.47
CA ILE A 45 10.63 13.78 -1.93
C ILE A 45 9.70 14.92 -2.34
N TYR A 46 9.89 15.42 -3.55
CA TYR A 46 8.92 16.29 -4.19
C TYR A 46 7.99 15.41 -5.03
N THR A 47 6.69 15.53 -4.80
CA THR A 47 5.63 14.80 -5.51
C THR A 47 4.94 15.70 -6.51
#